data_AF-A0A2K8T3Q4-F1
#
_entry.id   AF-A0A2K8T3Q4-F1
#
_cell.length_a   1.000
_cell.length_b   1.000
_cell.length_c   1.000
_cell.angle_alpha   90.00
_cell.angle_beta   90.00
_cell.angle_gamma   90.00
#
_symmetry.space_group_name_H-M   'P 1'
#
loop_
_entity.id
_entity.type
_entity.pdbx_description
1 polymer ?
#
loop_
_entity_poly.entity_id
_entity_poly.type
_entity_poly.pdbx_seq_one_letter_code
_entity_poly.pdbx_strand_id
1 'polypeptide(L)'
;MNNYQQIVTFSDGERLLVNNADLTGLNTAIVPESSERTYPKEYTEAITAIEERHKQELERLSQKLRIGLQAEAGAKAEAQVQEQIQSLQNLYKQQREQNIQLQQRLDEMESLRQLEIKNQQLRQRIQDLENAKEPRTEQDWGNTYTQQATKALNKQVKQALEKTIDLRSLAVEPPKENAQECLRLMGMALKNLASAMNNTQALEAAAIILGSEPTPSAITYRAEQLEMLPQAVSDIRQVLAKPGCSWEEFWNVAQEYEVIKQDYWAELTTQETDLITALQNASSQPDTIGLGSIVAHADPYRTLYVERGEVVEELGDEVIVAWDHWKEQSKKTDRYFRDELRFWQSQ
;
A
#
# COMPACT_ATOMS: atom_id res chain seq x y z
N MET A 1 -83.26 64.53 43.04
CA MET A 1 -83.74 63.78 41.86
C MET A 1 -84.60 62.63 42.36
N ASN A 2 -85.81 62.47 41.82
CA ASN A 2 -86.80 61.52 42.31
C ASN A 2 -86.58 60.17 41.59
N ASN A 3 -86.00 59.17 42.27
CA ASN A 3 -85.53 57.91 41.67
C ASN A 3 -86.67 56.90 41.37
N TYR A 4 -87.92 57.30 41.54
CA TYR A 4 -89.09 56.42 41.41
C TYR A 4 -89.88 56.67 40.13
N GLN A 5 -89.52 57.65 39.30
CA GLN A 5 -90.23 57.95 38.05
C GLN A 5 -89.24 58.11 36.90
N GLN A 6 -89.57 57.59 35.73
CA GLN A 6 -88.77 57.72 34.51
C GLN A 6 -89.63 58.12 33.33
N ILE A 7 -89.04 58.88 32.40
CA ILE A 7 -89.72 59.29 31.16
C ILE A 7 -89.61 58.14 30.16
N VAL A 8 -90.74 57.58 29.77
CA VAL A 8 -90.83 56.54 28.74
C VAL A 8 -91.41 57.17 27.47
N THR A 9 -90.82 56.83 26.32
CA THR A 9 -91.32 57.27 25.01
C THR A 9 -92.07 56.11 24.37
N PHE A 10 -93.34 56.29 24.04
CA PHE A 10 -94.18 55.26 23.42
C PHE A 10 -94.05 55.29 21.89
N SER A 11 -94.49 54.23 21.22
CA SER A 11 -94.28 53.99 19.78
C SER A 11 -95.02 54.97 18.84
N ASP A 12 -95.93 55.76 19.39
CA ASP A 12 -96.63 56.89 18.78
C ASP A 12 -95.90 58.24 18.96
N GLY A 13 -94.79 58.26 19.70
CA GLY A 13 -93.93 59.42 19.89
C GLY A 13 -94.26 60.28 21.12
N GLU A 14 -95.28 59.93 21.91
CA GLU A 14 -95.59 60.63 23.16
C GLU A 14 -94.61 60.27 24.28
N ARG A 15 -94.27 61.26 25.11
CA ARG A 15 -93.36 61.13 26.25
C ARG A 15 -94.11 61.37 27.55
N LEU A 16 -94.27 60.32 28.35
CA LEU A 16 -94.96 60.39 29.64
C LEU A 16 -94.01 60.02 30.78
N LEU A 17 -94.23 60.66 31.93
CA LEU A 17 -93.48 60.39 33.16
C LEU A 17 -94.19 59.25 33.92
N VAL A 18 -93.61 58.06 33.87
CA VAL A 18 -94.21 56.82 34.41
C VAL A 18 -93.52 56.44 35.72
N ASN A 19 -94.29 55.93 36.69
CA ASN A 19 -93.75 55.45 37.96
C ASN A 19 -93.13 54.05 37.78
N ASN A 20 -91.95 53.84 38.35
CA ASN A 20 -91.16 52.62 38.17
C ASN A 20 -91.87 51.37 38.73
N ALA A 21 -92.79 51.54 39.68
CA ALA A 21 -93.61 50.44 40.21
C ALA A 21 -94.55 49.85 39.15
N ASP A 22 -95.11 50.68 38.26
CA ASP A 22 -96.09 50.27 37.25
C ASP A 22 -95.44 49.49 36.09
N LEU A 23 -94.12 49.58 35.96
CA LEU A 23 -93.33 48.83 34.96
C LEU A 23 -92.96 47.41 35.41
N THR A 24 -93.06 47.11 36.71
CA THR A 24 -92.70 45.77 37.23
C THR A 24 -93.70 44.68 36.84
N GLY A 25 -94.98 45.04 36.64
CA GLY A 25 -96.02 44.12 36.15
C GLY A 25 -95.95 43.82 34.65
N LEU A 26 -95.16 44.59 33.88
CA LEU A 26 -94.92 44.37 32.45
C LEU A 26 -93.78 43.39 32.17
N ASN A 27 -92.88 43.15 33.14
CA ASN A 27 -91.77 42.19 32.98
C ASN A 27 -92.23 40.73 32.80
N THR A 28 -93.45 40.38 33.21
CA THR A 28 -94.06 39.05 32.99
C THR A 28 -94.78 38.93 31.64
N ALA A 29 -95.06 40.05 30.97
CA ALA A 29 -95.58 40.08 29.59
C ALA A 29 -94.47 40.23 28.54
N ILE A 30 -93.21 40.36 28.97
CA ILE A 30 -92.05 40.20 28.10
C ILE A 30 -91.95 38.70 27.81
N VAL A 31 -92.53 38.29 26.68
CA VAL A 31 -92.17 37.03 26.03
C VAL A 31 -90.65 37.00 25.97
N PRO A 32 -89.96 35.98 26.50
CA PRO A 32 -88.55 35.82 26.24
C PRO A 32 -88.40 35.62 24.74
N GLU A 33 -88.14 36.71 24.03
CA GLU A 33 -87.69 36.68 22.64
C GLU A 33 -86.47 35.75 22.66
N SER A 34 -86.61 34.64 21.95
CA SER A 34 -85.76 33.44 22.00
C SER A 34 -84.35 33.72 22.52
N SER A 35 -83.95 33.01 23.57
CA SER A 35 -82.57 32.96 24.08
C SER A 35 -81.53 32.54 23.03
N GLU A 36 -81.95 32.26 21.80
CA GLU A 36 -81.11 32.19 20.62
C GLU A 36 -80.87 33.60 20.07
N ARG A 37 -79.82 34.26 20.57
CA ARG A 37 -79.20 35.36 19.83
C ARG A 37 -78.90 34.86 18.42
N THR A 38 -79.67 35.30 17.43
CA THR A 38 -79.39 35.01 16.02
C THR A 38 -78.17 35.82 15.63
N TYR A 39 -76.98 35.23 15.78
CA TYR A 39 -75.74 35.85 15.33
C TYR A 39 -75.78 36.03 13.81
N PRO A 40 -75.21 37.12 13.27
CA PRO A 40 -75.06 37.28 11.83
C PRO A 40 -74.37 36.07 11.18
N LYS A 41 -74.81 35.67 9.98
CA LYS A 41 -74.30 34.48 9.26
C LYS A 41 -72.78 34.47 9.10
N GLU A 42 -72.18 35.65 8.99
CA GLU A 42 -70.73 35.84 8.91
C GLU A 42 -69.99 35.29 10.15
N TYR A 43 -70.57 35.40 11.35
CA TYR A 43 -69.98 34.84 12.55
C TYR A 43 -70.09 33.32 12.60
N THR A 44 -71.22 32.75 12.15
CA THR A 44 -71.35 31.29 12.08
C THR A 44 -70.37 30.71 11.07
N GLU A 45 -70.18 31.36 9.91
CA GLU A 45 -69.19 30.96 8.90
C GLU A 45 -67.74 31.13 9.39
N ALA A 46 -67.45 32.19 10.13
CA ALA A 46 -66.14 32.39 10.74
C ALA A 46 -65.83 31.33 11.81
N ILE A 47 -66.82 30.96 12.63
CA ILE A 47 -66.67 29.91 13.65
C ILE A 47 -66.42 28.55 12.98
N THR A 48 -67.22 28.18 11.96
CA THR A 48 -67.00 26.90 11.25
C THR A 48 -65.66 26.87 10.52
N ALA A 49 -65.23 27.98 9.90
CA ALA A 49 -63.92 28.06 9.26
C ALA A 49 -62.76 27.93 10.27
N ILE A 50 -62.91 28.47 11.47
CA ILE A 50 -61.93 28.30 12.56
C ILE A 50 -61.91 26.86 13.05
N GLU A 51 -63.07 26.23 13.26
CA GLU A 51 -63.17 24.82 13.67
C GLU A 51 -62.55 23.87 12.63
N GLU A 52 -62.79 24.10 11.34
CA GLU A 52 -62.18 23.35 10.25
C GLU A 52 -60.65 23.49 10.24
N ARG A 53 -60.14 24.72 10.40
CA ARG A 53 -58.69 24.97 10.49
C ARG A 53 -58.08 24.26 11.69
N HIS A 54 -58.70 24.35 12.86
CA HIS A 54 -58.22 23.65 14.06
C HIS A 54 -58.23 22.13 13.87
N LYS A 55 -59.26 21.57 13.23
CA LYS A 55 -59.33 20.14 12.93
C LYS A 55 -58.17 19.71 12.01
N GLN A 56 -57.91 20.47 10.94
CA GLN A 56 -56.79 20.19 10.04
C GLN A 56 -55.44 20.32 10.74
N GLU A 57 -55.27 21.30 11.63
CA GLU A 57 -54.05 21.46 12.42
C GLU A 57 -53.84 20.32 13.41
N LEU A 58 -54.89 19.86 14.10
CA LEU A 58 -54.82 18.71 14.98
C LEU A 58 -54.47 17.42 14.23
N GLU A 59 -55.06 17.19 13.06
CA GLU A 59 -54.71 16.07 12.19
C GLU A 59 -53.23 16.14 11.77
N ARG A 60 -52.77 17.31 11.33
CA ARG A 60 -51.36 17.53 10.96
C ARG A 60 -50.40 17.30 12.14
N LEU A 61 -50.74 17.81 13.33
CA LEU A 61 -49.93 17.62 14.53
C LEU A 61 -49.90 16.16 14.97
N SER A 62 -51.04 15.45 14.90
CA SER A 62 -51.11 14.03 15.23
C SER A 62 -50.25 13.17 14.30
N GLN A 63 -50.26 13.47 13.00
CA GLN A 63 -49.42 12.79 12.01
C GLN A 63 -47.94 13.07 12.27
N LYS A 64 -47.56 14.33 12.52
CA LYS A 64 -46.18 14.69 12.88
C LYS A 64 -45.72 13.98 14.15
N LEU A 65 -46.56 13.89 15.17
CA LEU A 65 -46.24 13.20 16.41
C LEU A 65 -46.06 11.70 16.18
N ARG A 66 -46.91 11.06 15.35
CA ARG A 66 -46.76 9.65 14.98
C ARG A 66 -45.44 9.38 14.24
N ILE A 67 -45.09 10.23 13.28
CA ILE A 67 -43.81 10.14 12.57
C ILE A 67 -42.64 10.33 13.53
N GLY A 68 -42.73 11.31 14.45
CA GLY A 68 -41.72 11.55 15.47
C GLY A 68 -41.50 10.35 16.40
N LEU A 69 -42.58 9.75 16.91
CA LEU A 69 -42.50 8.54 17.74
C LEU A 69 -41.90 7.36 17.00
N GLN A 70 -42.25 7.18 15.72
CA GLN A 70 -41.67 6.11 14.89
C GLN A 70 -40.18 6.34 14.63
N ALA A 71 -39.78 7.58 14.36
CA ALA A 71 -38.38 7.95 14.19
C ALA A 71 -37.57 7.76 15.49
N GLU A 72 -38.12 8.13 16.64
CA GLU A 72 -37.47 7.92 17.93
C GLU A 72 -37.33 6.43 18.27
N ALA A 73 -38.37 5.63 18.01
CA ALA A 73 -38.30 4.18 18.17
C ALA A 73 -37.25 3.55 17.23
N GLY A 74 -37.16 4.03 15.99
CA GLY A 74 -36.14 3.62 15.02
C GLY A 74 -34.73 3.96 15.51
N ALA A 75 -34.49 5.20 15.94
CA ALA A 75 -33.18 5.64 16.44
C ALA A 75 -32.74 4.84 17.68
N LYS A 76 -33.66 4.50 18.59
CA LYS A 76 -33.36 3.64 19.74
C LYS A 76 -32.98 2.21 19.33
N ALA A 77 -33.69 1.65 18.35
CA ALA A 77 -33.37 0.32 17.83
C ALA A 77 -32.00 0.30 17.12
N GLU A 78 -31.71 1.33 16.31
CA GLU A 78 -30.41 1.48 15.64
C GLU A 78 -29.26 1.62 16.65
N ALA A 79 -29.43 2.45 17.69
CA ALA A 79 -28.44 2.59 18.75
C ALA A 79 -28.18 1.26 19.47
N GLN A 80 -29.22 0.50 19.79
CA GLN A 80 -29.07 -0.81 20.42
C GLN A 80 -28.34 -1.81 19.52
N VAL A 81 -28.64 -1.84 18.22
CA VAL A 81 -27.94 -2.68 17.25
C VAL A 81 -26.47 -2.26 17.14
N GLN A 82 -26.18 -0.96 17.14
CA GLN A 82 -24.82 -0.46 17.07
C GLN A 82 -23.99 -0.84 18.31
N GLU A 83 -24.57 -0.73 19.50
CA GLU A 83 -23.94 -1.20 20.75
C GLU A 83 -23.66 -2.71 20.72
N GLN A 84 -24.62 -3.51 20.23
CA GLN A 84 -24.45 -4.95 20.07
C GLN A 84 -23.31 -5.28 19.09
N ILE A 85 -23.26 -4.63 17.92
CA ILE A 85 -22.18 -4.82 16.94
C ILE A 85 -20.83 -4.47 17.57
N GLN A 86 -20.75 -3.36 18.30
CA GLN A 86 -19.51 -2.94 18.95
C GLN A 86 -19.06 -3.93 20.02
N SER A 87 -20.00 -4.46 20.82
CA SER A 87 -19.70 -5.49 21.81
C SER A 87 -19.19 -6.79 21.18
N LEU A 88 -19.80 -7.22 20.07
CA LEU A 88 -19.39 -8.41 19.32
C LEU A 88 -18.02 -8.24 18.66
N GLN A 89 -17.74 -7.05 18.10
CA GLN A 89 -16.42 -6.74 17.55
C GLN A 89 -15.33 -6.79 18.62
N ASN A 90 -15.60 -6.28 19.82
CA ASN A 90 -14.65 -6.35 20.93
C ASN A 90 -14.41 -7.79 21.37
N LEU A 91 -15.46 -8.61 21.47
CA LEU A 91 -15.36 -10.04 21.78
C LEU A 91 -14.55 -10.80 20.72
N TYR A 92 -14.77 -10.51 19.43
CA TYR A 92 -14.03 -11.11 18.33
C TYR A 92 -12.54 -10.75 18.37
N LYS A 93 -12.20 -9.49 18.69
CA LYS A 93 -10.80 -9.06 18.89
C LYS A 93 -10.14 -9.83 20.02
N GLN A 94 -10.80 -9.93 21.18
CA GLN A 94 -10.28 -10.71 22.32
C GLN A 94 -10.08 -12.18 21.97
N GLN A 95 -11.04 -12.80 21.26
CA GLN A 95 -10.91 -14.19 20.83
C GLN A 95 -9.73 -14.37 19.87
N ARG A 96 -9.50 -13.43 18.94
CA ARG A 96 -8.36 -13.46 18.03
C ARG A 96 -7.03 -13.36 18.76
N GLU A 97 -6.93 -12.47 19.75
CA GLU A 97 -5.74 -12.33 20.60
C GLU A 97 -5.45 -13.61 21.38
N GLN A 98 -6.48 -14.22 21.98
CA GLN A 98 -6.33 -15.50 22.69
C GLN A 98 -5.88 -16.63 21.75
N ASN A 99 -6.41 -16.71 20.54
CA ASN A 99 -5.97 -17.70 19.56
C ASN A 99 -4.50 -17.52 19.17
N ILE A 100 -4.04 -16.28 19.01
CA ILE A 100 -2.62 -16.00 18.73
C ILE A 100 -1.74 -16.44 19.92
N GLN A 101 -2.14 -16.13 21.15
CA GLN A 101 -1.40 -16.55 22.35
C GLN A 101 -1.35 -18.07 22.51
N LEU A 102 -2.46 -18.76 22.20
CA LEU A 102 -2.50 -20.23 22.23
C LEU A 102 -1.60 -20.84 21.16
N GLN A 103 -1.59 -20.27 19.95
CA GLN A 103 -0.70 -20.72 18.89
C GLN A 103 0.78 -20.58 19.29
N GLN A 104 1.16 -19.42 19.85
CA GLN A 104 2.52 -19.20 20.35
C GLN A 104 2.93 -20.24 21.41
N ARG A 105 2.04 -20.55 22.35
CA ARG A 105 2.30 -21.59 23.37
C ARG A 105 2.43 -22.99 22.77
N LEU A 106 1.68 -23.31 21.71
CA LEU A 106 1.82 -24.58 21.01
C LEU A 106 3.18 -24.67 20.32
N ASP A 107 3.59 -23.62 19.61
CA ASP A 107 4.89 -23.56 18.93
C ASP A 107 6.05 -23.68 19.94
N GLU A 108 5.95 -23.01 21.10
CA GLU A 108 6.88 -23.15 22.21
C GLU A 108 6.94 -24.59 22.72
N MET A 109 5.80 -25.24 22.97
CA MET A 109 5.76 -26.64 23.41
C MET A 109 6.35 -27.60 22.37
N GLU A 110 6.12 -27.37 21.08
CA GLU A 110 6.73 -28.16 20.01
C GLU A 110 8.25 -28.01 19.99
N SER A 111 8.75 -26.78 20.14
CA SER A 111 10.19 -26.52 20.23
C SER A 111 10.83 -27.23 21.44
N LEU A 112 10.14 -27.21 22.59
CA LEU A 112 10.59 -27.91 23.80
C LEU A 112 10.62 -29.42 23.61
N ARG A 113 9.60 -30.00 22.95
CA ARG A 113 9.60 -31.44 22.60
C ARG A 113 10.77 -31.80 21.69
N GLN A 114 11.07 -30.98 20.69
CA GLN A 114 12.22 -31.22 19.81
C GLN A 114 13.55 -31.17 20.58
N LEU A 115 13.70 -30.21 21.50
CA LEU A 115 14.87 -30.14 22.37
C LEU A 115 14.97 -31.34 23.30
N GLU A 116 13.85 -31.83 23.84
CA GLU A 116 13.80 -33.04 24.66
C GLU A 116 14.27 -34.27 23.88
N ILE A 117 13.77 -34.45 22.64
CA ILE A 117 14.19 -35.54 21.75
C ILE A 117 15.70 -35.45 21.46
N LYS A 118 16.22 -34.27 21.13
CA LYS A 118 17.66 -34.07 20.91
C LYS A 118 18.47 -34.38 22.17
N ASN A 119 18.00 -33.96 23.34
CA ASN A 119 18.65 -34.29 24.61
C ASN A 119 18.68 -35.79 24.87
N GLN A 120 17.60 -36.51 24.59
CA GLN A 120 17.56 -37.96 24.71
C GLN A 120 18.54 -38.63 23.76
N GLN A 121 18.62 -38.18 22.51
CA GLN A 121 19.60 -38.69 21.53
C GLN A 121 21.05 -38.43 21.99
N LEU A 122 21.34 -37.24 22.51
CA LEU A 122 22.67 -36.92 23.05
C LEU A 122 23.02 -37.79 24.25
N ARG A 123 22.07 -38.03 25.17
CA ARG A 123 22.27 -38.94 26.31
C ARG A 123 22.55 -40.37 25.86
N GLN A 124 21.81 -40.88 24.88
CA GLN A 124 22.08 -42.20 24.29
C GLN A 124 23.48 -42.24 23.68
N ARG A 125 23.87 -41.21 22.94
CA ARG A 125 25.20 -41.13 22.33
C ARG A 125 26.33 -41.08 23.36
N ILE A 126 26.15 -40.33 24.45
CA ILE A 126 27.11 -40.29 25.56
C ILE A 126 27.20 -41.67 26.21
N GLN A 127 26.08 -42.33 26.49
CA GLN A 127 26.07 -43.67 27.05
C GLN A 127 26.79 -44.68 26.13
N ASP A 128 26.57 -44.62 24.82
CA ASP A 128 27.27 -45.48 23.86
C ASP A 128 28.80 -45.25 23.89
N LEU A 129 29.22 -43.99 24.00
CA LEU A 129 30.63 -43.61 24.10
C LEU A 129 31.25 -44.04 25.43
N GLU A 130 30.51 -43.94 26.53
CA GLU A 130 30.93 -44.41 27.86
C GLU A 130 31.07 -45.94 27.88
N ASN A 131 30.11 -46.67 27.32
CA ASN A 131 30.18 -48.12 27.16
C ASN A 131 31.33 -48.56 26.24
N ALA A 132 31.64 -47.76 25.21
CA ALA A 132 32.80 -48.00 24.34
C ALA A 132 34.15 -47.77 25.05
N LYS A 133 34.15 -47.06 26.19
CA LYS A 133 35.34 -46.72 26.97
C LYS A 133 35.64 -47.73 28.09
N GLU A 134 34.77 -48.69 28.38
CA GLU A 134 35.08 -49.82 29.28
C GLU A 134 36.26 -50.66 28.74
N PRO A 135 37.13 -51.20 29.62
CA PRO A 135 38.48 -51.62 29.24
C PRO A 135 38.44 -52.91 28.43
N ARG A 136 38.41 -52.78 27.10
CA ARG A 136 38.65 -53.90 26.18
C ARG A 136 40.15 -54.01 25.92
N THR A 137 40.69 -55.16 26.32
CA THR A 137 42.07 -55.63 26.12
C THR A 137 42.64 -55.19 24.76
N GLU A 138 43.79 -54.50 24.82
CA GLU A 138 44.42 -53.69 23.77
C GLU A 138 44.85 -54.43 22.48
N GLN A 139 44.49 -55.70 22.30
CA GLN A 139 45.14 -56.56 21.31
C GLN A 139 44.34 -56.86 20.02
N ASP A 140 43.05 -56.52 19.94
CA ASP A 140 42.20 -56.86 18.78
C ASP A 140 41.75 -55.66 17.91
N TRP A 141 42.19 -54.44 18.22
CA TRP A 141 41.74 -53.22 17.51
C TRP A 141 42.39 -52.97 16.14
N GLY A 142 43.42 -53.74 15.77
CA GLY A 142 44.23 -53.43 14.59
C GLY A 142 43.48 -53.54 13.26
N ASN A 143 42.80 -54.66 13.00
CA ASN A 143 42.58 -55.05 11.59
C ASN A 143 41.15 -55.46 11.21
N THR A 144 40.32 -55.94 12.13
CA THR A 144 39.03 -56.54 11.74
C THR A 144 37.84 -55.61 12.02
N TYR A 145 37.84 -54.92 13.16
CA TYR A 145 36.70 -54.10 13.59
C TYR A 145 36.62 -52.77 12.83
N THR A 146 37.75 -52.09 12.62
CA THR A 146 37.82 -50.81 11.89
C THR A 146 37.43 -50.97 10.42
N GLN A 147 37.84 -52.04 9.74
CA GLN A 147 37.49 -52.26 8.33
C GLN A 147 36.06 -52.74 8.14
N GLN A 148 35.55 -53.63 9.00
CA GLN A 148 34.15 -54.06 8.90
C GLN A 148 33.18 -52.97 9.37
N ALA A 149 33.53 -52.21 10.41
CA ALA A 149 32.73 -51.07 10.86
C ALA A 149 32.71 -49.96 9.81
N THR A 150 33.84 -49.60 9.18
CA THR A 150 33.83 -48.62 8.07
C THR A 150 33.06 -49.13 6.86
N LYS A 151 33.13 -50.42 6.52
CA LYS A 151 32.38 -50.99 5.39
C LYS A 151 30.88 -51.06 5.68
N ALA A 152 30.49 -51.38 6.92
CA ALA A 152 29.09 -51.40 7.36
C ALA A 152 28.52 -49.98 7.50
N LEU A 153 29.30 -49.04 8.04
CA LEU A 153 28.93 -47.62 8.15
C LEU A 153 28.78 -47.00 6.75
N ASN A 154 29.73 -47.23 5.84
CA ASN A 154 29.61 -46.78 4.45
C ASN A 154 28.42 -47.41 3.73
N LYS A 155 28.08 -48.67 4.03
CA LYS A 155 26.90 -49.32 3.47
C LYS A 155 25.60 -48.75 4.05
N GLN A 156 25.54 -48.48 5.35
CA GLN A 156 24.38 -47.85 5.99
C GLN A 156 24.20 -46.40 5.56
N VAL A 157 25.28 -45.63 5.44
CA VAL A 157 25.27 -44.26 4.92
C VAL A 157 24.83 -44.26 3.46
N LYS A 158 25.37 -45.17 2.63
CA LYS A 158 24.94 -45.30 1.23
C LYS A 158 23.47 -45.72 1.10
N GLN A 159 22.99 -46.65 1.91
CA GLN A 159 21.58 -47.07 1.92
C GLN A 159 20.64 -45.99 2.49
N ALA A 160 21.09 -45.20 3.46
CA ALA A 160 20.34 -44.07 3.99
C ALA A 160 20.23 -42.97 2.93
N LEU A 161 21.31 -42.67 2.21
CA LEU A 161 21.33 -41.67 1.13
C LEU A 161 20.56 -42.14 -0.11
N GLU A 162 20.67 -43.41 -0.53
CA GLU A 162 19.85 -44.01 -1.62
C GLU A 162 18.35 -43.99 -1.31
N LYS A 163 17.95 -44.01 -0.03
CA LYS A 163 16.55 -43.91 0.41
C LYS A 163 16.07 -42.48 0.65
N THR A 164 16.97 -41.51 0.86
CA THR A 164 16.60 -40.14 1.25
C THR A 164 16.85 -39.10 0.16
N ILE A 165 17.59 -39.45 -0.90
CA ILE A 165 17.92 -38.54 -1.99
C ILE A 165 17.39 -39.11 -3.30
N ASP A 166 16.07 -39.07 -3.46
CA ASP A 166 15.49 -38.99 -4.79
C ASP A 166 15.30 -37.50 -5.06
N LEU A 167 16.33 -36.83 -5.61
CA LEU A 167 16.34 -35.39 -5.90
C LEU A 167 15.13 -34.96 -6.74
N ARG A 168 14.52 -35.90 -7.48
CA ARG A 168 13.27 -35.71 -8.22
C ARG A 168 12.03 -35.55 -7.33
N SER A 169 12.00 -36.14 -6.14
CA SER A 169 10.85 -36.06 -5.22
C SER A 169 10.87 -34.83 -4.30
N LEU A 170 12.03 -34.19 -4.11
CA LEU A 170 12.16 -32.90 -3.42
C LEU A 170 11.85 -31.71 -4.35
N ALA A 171 11.75 -31.93 -5.66
CA ALA A 171 11.41 -30.90 -6.66
C ALA A 171 9.89 -30.74 -6.85
N VAL A 172 9.10 -30.73 -5.77
CA VAL A 172 7.61 -30.62 -5.87
C VAL A 172 7.14 -29.22 -6.25
N GLU A 173 7.96 -28.18 -6.10
CA GLU A 173 7.94 -26.92 -6.85
C GLU A 173 9.08 -26.07 -6.28
N PRO A 174 9.95 -25.42 -7.09
CA PRO A 174 10.85 -24.41 -6.55
C PRO A 174 10.00 -23.31 -5.90
N PRO A 175 10.32 -22.82 -4.69
CA PRO A 175 9.60 -21.70 -4.10
C PRO A 175 9.66 -20.53 -5.08
N LYS A 176 8.48 -20.18 -5.63
CA LYS A 176 8.33 -19.21 -6.73
C LYS A 176 8.78 -17.79 -6.33
N GLU A 177 8.93 -17.55 -5.03
CA GLU A 177 9.27 -16.24 -4.48
C GLU A 177 10.77 -15.91 -4.51
N ASN A 178 11.67 -16.91 -4.63
CA ASN A 178 13.11 -16.63 -4.76
C ASN A 178 13.92 -17.83 -5.31
N ALA A 179 13.80 -18.08 -6.62
CA ALA A 179 14.50 -19.18 -7.28
C ALA A 179 16.04 -19.05 -7.17
N GLN A 180 16.57 -17.84 -7.19
CA GLN A 180 18.01 -17.58 -7.14
C GLN A 180 18.62 -17.86 -5.76
N GLU A 181 17.97 -17.43 -4.66
CA GLU A 181 18.42 -17.80 -3.31
C GLU A 181 18.40 -19.31 -3.09
N CYS A 182 17.43 -20.01 -3.67
CA CYS A 182 17.38 -21.47 -3.59
C CYS A 182 18.55 -22.13 -4.31
N LEU A 183 18.88 -21.66 -5.52
CA LEU A 183 20.06 -22.12 -6.26
C LEU A 183 21.35 -21.83 -5.48
N ARG A 184 21.45 -20.65 -4.85
CA ARG A 184 22.56 -20.25 -3.99
C ARG A 184 22.75 -21.21 -2.80
N LEU A 185 21.68 -21.42 -2.02
CA LEU A 185 21.69 -22.31 -0.86
C LEU A 185 21.95 -23.76 -1.24
N MET A 186 21.40 -24.25 -2.36
CA MET A 186 21.70 -25.58 -2.88
C MET A 186 23.17 -25.74 -3.27
N GLY A 187 23.76 -24.76 -3.96
CA GLY A 187 25.18 -24.76 -4.30
C GLY A 187 26.08 -24.80 -3.05
N MET A 188 25.75 -24.02 -2.02
CA MET A 188 26.47 -24.05 -0.74
C MET A 188 26.32 -25.39 0.00
N ALA A 189 25.11 -25.96 0.02
CA ALA A 189 24.86 -27.26 0.63
C ALA A 189 25.65 -28.37 -0.08
N LEU A 190 25.68 -28.36 -1.42
CA LEU A 190 26.45 -29.29 -2.23
C LEU A 190 27.96 -29.15 -2.03
N LYS A 191 28.49 -27.91 -1.89
CA LYS A 191 29.89 -27.67 -1.51
C LYS A 191 30.24 -28.29 -0.15
N ASN A 192 29.37 -28.10 0.84
CA ASN A 192 29.58 -28.65 2.19
C ASN A 192 29.53 -30.19 2.18
N LEU A 193 28.60 -30.78 1.42
CA LEU A 193 28.53 -32.23 1.21
C LEU A 193 29.76 -32.76 0.47
N ALA A 194 30.21 -32.07 -0.59
CA ALA A 194 31.42 -32.42 -1.33
C ALA A 194 32.64 -32.49 -0.41
N SER A 195 32.76 -31.51 0.49
CA SER A 195 33.86 -31.45 1.47
C SER A 195 33.75 -32.53 2.55
N ALA A 196 32.55 -32.80 3.06
CA ALA A 196 32.31 -33.82 4.09
C ALA A 196 32.47 -35.25 3.57
N MET A 197 32.19 -35.48 2.27
CA MET A 197 32.16 -36.81 1.66
C MET A 197 33.30 -37.06 0.67
N ASN A 198 34.21 -36.10 0.46
CA ASN A 198 35.19 -36.11 -0.64
C ASN A 198 34.55 -36.44 -2.00
N ASN A 199 33.39 -35.86 -2.27
CA ASN A 199 32.61 -36.14 -3.46
C ASN A 199 32.81 -35.05 -4.52
N THR A 200 33.60 -35.35 -5.55
CA THR A 200 33.89 -34.43 -6.65
C THR A 200 32.65 -34.12 -7.50
N GLN A 201 31.72 -35.05 -7.65
CA GLN A 201 30.48 -34.83 -8.42
C GLN A 201 29.54 -33.83 -7.75
N ALA A 202 29.47 -33.86 -6.41
CA ALA A 202 28.71 -32.86 -5.67
C ALA A 202 29.32 -31.45 -5.82
N LEU A 203 30.65 -31.39 -5.93
CA LEU A 203 31.39 -30.16 -6.15
C LEU A 203 31.18 -29.62 -7.56
N GLU A 204 31.22 -30.48 -8.58
CA GLU A 204 30.87 -30.14 -9.96
C GLU A 204 29.41 -29.67 -10.08
N ALA A 205 28.47 -30.33 -9.41
CA ALA A 205 27.07 -29.91 -9.39
C ALA A 205 26.89 -28.53 -8.75
N ALA A 206 27.57 -28.26 -7.63
CA ALA A 206 27.57 -26.94 -7.00
C ALA A 206 28.13 -25.85 -7.93
N ALA A 207 29.21 -26.17 -8.64
CA ALA A 207 29.87 -25.27 -9.59
C ALA A 207 28.94 -24.90 -10.76
N ILE A 208 28.25 -25.89 -11.34
CA ILE A 208 27.28 -25.69 -12.42
C ILE A 208 26.10 -24.84 -11.96
N ILE A 209 25.54 -25.11 -10.78
CA ILE A 209 24.37 -24.39 -10.24
C ILE A 209 24.70 -22.90 -10.03
N LEU A 210 25.91 -22.58 -9.58
CA LEU A 210 26.32 -21.21 -9.25
C LEU A 210 27.05 -20.49 -10.40
N GLY A 211 27.37 -21.19 -11.49
CA GLY A 211 28.19 -20.66 -12.57
C GLY A 211 29.62 -20.32 -12.12
N SER A 212 30.24 -21.21 -11.34
CA SER A 212 31.61 -21.04 -10.83
C SER A 212 32.51 -22.21 -11.22
N GLU A 213 33.80 -22.09 -10.95
CA GLU A 213 34.72 -23.23 -11.07
C GLU A 213 34.44 -24.27 -9.98
N PRO A 214 34.70 -25.57 -10.24
CA PRO A 214 34.57 -26.63 -9.25
C PRO A 214 35.72 -26.61 -8.26
N THR A 215 35.85 -25.51 -7.51
CA THR A 215 36.71 -25.39 -6.34
C THR A 215 35.91 -24.84 -5.15
N PRO A 216 36.18 -25.30 -3.92
CA PRO A 216 35.44 -24.82 -2.74
C PRO A 216 35.52 -23.30 -2.56
N SER A 217 36.67 -22.69 -2.89
CA SER A 217 36.87 -21.24 -2.82
C SER A 217 36.05 -20.49 -3.86
N ALA A 218 36.05 -20.94 -5.13
CA ALA A 218 35.26 -20.28 -6.18
C ALA A 218 33.76 -20.37 -5.92
N ILE A 219 33.28 -21.52 -5.43
CA ILE A 219 31.88 -21.70 -5.05
C ILE A 219 31.48 -20.77 -3.89
N THR A 220 32.34 -20.63 -2.87
CA THR A 220 32.07 -19.74 -1.74
C THR A 220 32.03 -18.29 -2.17
N TYR A 221 33.05 -17.87 -2.91
CA TYR A 221 33.15 -16.51 -3.43
C TYR A 221 31.94 -16.18 -4.32
N ARG A 222 31.53 -17.10 -5.20
CA ARG A 222 30.37 -16.91 -6.04
C ARG A 222 29.06 -16.84 -5.25
N ALA A 223 28.91 -17.66 -4.21
CA ALA A 223 27.75 -17.60 -3.33
C ALA A 223 27.67 -16.28 -2.55
N GLU A 224 28.79 -15.72 -2.12
CA GLU A 224 28.86 -14.39 -1.49
C GLU A 224 28.48 -13.28 -2.47
N GLN A 225 28.97 -13.35 -3.72
CA GLN A 225 28.58 -12.37 -4.75
C GLN A 225 27.07 -12.40 -5.02
N LEU A 226 26.47 -13.59 -5.11
CA LEU A 226 25.03 -13.73 -5.33
C LEU A 226 24.16 -13.31 -4.13
N GLU A 227 24.73 -13.21 -2.93
CA GLU A 227 24.01 -12.68 -1.75
C GLU A 227 23.71 -11.18 -1.87
N MET A 228 24.52 -10.45 -2.64
CA MET A 228 24.33 -9.02 -2.92
C MET A 228 23.23 -8.75 -3.96
N LEU A 229 22.76 -9.79 -4.65
CA LEU A 229 21.86 -9.68 -5.80
C LEU A 229 20.50 -9.03 -5.47
N PRO A 230 19.81 -9.37 -4.37
CA PRO A 230 18.54 -8.72 -4.03
C PRO A 230 18.69 -7.21 -3.79
N GLN A 231 19.79 -6.82 -3.15
CA GLN A 231 20.10 -5.41 -2.90
C GLN A 231 20.41 -4.67 -4.21
N ALA A 232 21.24 -5.27 -5.07
CA ALA A 232 21.58 -4.72 -6.37
C ALA A 232 20.34 -4.48 -7.25
N VAL A 233 19.44 -5.45 -7.33
CA VAL A 233 18.19 -5.31 -8.10
C VAL A 233 17.29 -4.24 -7.50
N SER A 234 17.18 -4.17 -6.17
CA SER A 234 16.41 -3.13 -5.48
C SER A 234 16.92 -1.72 -5.79
N ASP A 235 18.24 -1.52 -5.67
CA ASP A 235 18.86 -0.19 -5.86
C ASP A 235 18.79 0.25 -7.32
N ILE A 236 19.02 -0.67 -8.26
CA ILE A 236 18.86 -0.40 -9.70
C ILE A 236 17.41 -0.02 -9.99
N ARG A 237 16.42 -0.79 -9.52
CA ARG A 237 15.00 -0.46 -9.72
C ARG A 237 14.61 0.87 -9.12
N GLN A 238 15.15 1.20 -7.94
CA GLN A 238 14.90 2.48 -7.30
C GLN A 238 15.39 3.66 -8.15
N VAL A 239 16.54 3.51 -8.82
CA VAL A 239 17.05 4.52 -9.75
C VAL A 239 16.18 4.62 -11.01
N LEU A 240 15.86 3.48 -11.62
CA LEU A 240 15.05 3.45 -12.85
C LEU A 240 13.60 3.93 -12.64
N ALA A 241 13.06 3.81 -11.41
CA ALA A 241 11.73 4.28 -11.07
C ALA A 241 11.64 5.82 -10.93
N LYS A 242 12.77 6.53 -10.85
CA LYS A 242 12.76 7.99 -10.76
C LYS A 242 12.32 8.61 -12.09
N PRO A 243 11.35 9.54 -12.09
CA PRO A 243 10.95 10.23 -13.31
C PRO A 243 12.12 11.06 -13.85
N GLY A 244 12.51 10.80 -15.10
CA GLY A 244 13.63 11.49 -15.74
C GLY A 244 15.02 11.01 -15.33
N CYS A 245 15.16 9.76 -14.88
CA CYS A 245 16.46 9.18 -14.54
C CYS A 245 17.48 9.37 -15.68
N SER A 246 18.71 9.75 -15.32
CA SER A 246 19.81 9.94 -16.25
C SER A 246 20.71 8.70 -16.33
N TRP A 247 21.46 8.57 -17.43
CA TRP A 247 22.46 7.50 -17.56
C TRP A 247 23.51 7.56 -16.44
N GLU A 248 23.94 8.75 -16.02
CA GLU A 248 24.94 8.93 -14.97
C GLU A 248 24.44 8.44 -13.61
N GLU A 249 23.18 8.72 -13.26
CA GLU A 249 22.56 8.23 -12.02
C GLU A 249 22.46 6.70 -11.99
N PHE A 250 22.09 6.08 -13.11
CA PHE A 250 22.10 4.61 -13.24
C PHE A 250 23.53 4.07 -13.14
N TRP A 251 24.47 4.65 -13.89
CA TRP A 251 25.84 4.19 -13.98
C TRP A 251 26.56 4.25 -12.63
N ASN A 252 26.36 5.31 -11.86
CA ASN A 252 26.93 5.46 -10.52
C ASN A 252 26.53 4.30 -9.59
N VAL A 253 25.28 3.82 -9.67
CA VAL A 253 24.82 2.67 -8.88
C VAL A 253 25.27 1.34 -9.50
N ALA A 254 25.21 1.22 -10.83
CA ALA A 254 25.59 0.00 -11.52
C ALA A 254 27.08 -0.35 -11.36
N GLN A 255 27.95 0.66 -11.21
CA GLN A 255 29.38 0.47 -10.98
C GLN A 255 29.69 -0.33 -9.71
N GLU A 256 28.89 -0.16 -8.64
CA GLU A 256 29.08 -0.88 -7.38
C GLU A 256 28.80 -2.39 -7.55
N TYR A 257 28.00 -2.76 -8.55
CA TYR A 257 27.55 -4.14 -8.80
C TYR A 257 28.12 -4.74 -10.09
N GLU A 258 29.17 -4.16 -10.68
CA GLU A 258 29.71 -4.61 -11.98
C GLU A 258 30.11 -6.10 -11.98
N VAL A 259 30.54 -6.63 -10.82
CA VAL A 259 30.94 -8.03 -10.63
C VAL A 259 29.76 -9.01 -10.84
N ILE A 260 28.52 -8.58 -10.57
CA ILE A 260 27.29 -9.39 -10.68
C ILE A 260 26.36 -8.89 -11.78
N LYS A 261 26.92 -8.19 -12.77
CA LYS A 261 26.18 -7.62 -13.89
C LYS A 261 25.27 -8.61 -14.59
N GLN A 262 25.81 -9.76 -14.98
CA GLN A 262 25.03 -10.76 -15.69
C GLN A 262 23.85 -11.27 -14.84
N ASP A 263 24.01 -11.31 -13.52
CA ASP A 263 23.01 -11.85 -12.59
C ASP A 263 21.86 -10.87 -12.36
N TYR A 264 22.16 -9.60 -12.09
CA TYR A 264 21.09 -8.61 -11.89
C TYR A 264 20.39 -8.27 -13.22
N TRP A 265 21.10 -8.30 -14.35
CA TRP A 265 20.48 -8.13 -15.67
C TRP A 265 19.44 -9.21 -15.98
N ALA A 266 19.64 -10.44 -15.48
CA ALA A 266 18.67 -11.53 -15.66
C ALA A 266 17.38 -11.35 -14.83
N GLU A 267 17.44 -10.57 -13.75
CA GLU A 267 16.30 -10.28 -12.86
C GLU A 267 15.51 -9.03 -13.25
N LEU A 268 16.10 -8.18 -14.11
CA LEU A 268 15.42 -7.02 -14.66
C LEU A 268 14.38 -7.43 -15.70
N THR A 269 13.27 -6.71 -15.71
CA THR A 269 12.23 -6.86 -16.73
C THR A 269 12.71 -6.33 -18.07
N THR A 270 12.10 -6.78 -19.16
CA THR A 270 12.43 -6.29 -20.51
C THR A 270 12.26 -4.76 -20.63
N GLN A 271 11.27 -4.18 -19.95
CA GLN A 271 11.05 -2.74 -19.92
C GLN A 271 12.19 -1.98 -19.23
N GLU A 272 12.70 -2.52 -18.12
CA GLU A 272 13.84 -1.94 -17.40
C GLU A 272 15.13 -2.02 -18.23
N THR A 273 15.38 -3.15 -18.91
CA THR A 273 16.54 -3.29 -19.80
C THR A 273 16.44 -2.38 -21.03
N ASP A 274 15.25 -2.23 -21.61
CA ASP A 274 15.01 -1.32 -22.74
C ASP A 274 15.23 0.14 -22.32
N LEU A 275 14.82 0.52 -21.10
CA LEU A 275 15.07 1.85 -20.56
C LEU A 275 16.57 2.11 -20.34
N ILE A 276 17.30 1.15 -19.75
CA ILE A 276 18.76 1.25 -19.58
C ILE A 276 19.45 1.44 -20.92
N THR A 277 19.09 0.66 -21.95
CA THR A 277 19.70 0.79 -23.29
C THR A 277 19.33 2.11 -23.95
N ALA A 278 18.10 2.62 -23.76
CA ALA A 278 17.70 3.94 -24.24
C ALA A 278 18.50 5.07 -23.57
N LEU A 279 18.72 5.00 -22.25
CA LEU A 279 19.58 5.95 -21.52
C LEU A 279 21.04 5.88 -21.99
N GLN A 280 21.56 4.68 -22.23
CA GLN A 280 22.90 4.50 -22.77
C GLN A 280 23.01 5.12 -24.16
N ASN A 281 22.02 4.93 -25.03
CA ASN A 281 22.01 5.50 -26.37
C ASN A 281 21.84 7.03 -26.34
N ALA A 282 21.00 7.57 -25.44
CA ALA A 282 20.82 9.00 -25.28
C ALA A 282 22.09 9.70 -24.75
N SER A 283 22.87 9.03 -23.90
CA SER A 283 24.16 9.54 -23.41
C SER A 283 25.33 9.29 -24.36
N SER A 284 25.23 8.29 -25.24
CA SER A 284 26.24 7.97 -26.26
C SER A 284 26.01 8.68 -27.59
N GLN A 285 24.89 9.39 -27.75
CA GLN A 285 24.71 10.31 -28.87
C GLN A 285 25.68 11.48 -28.66
N PRO A 286 26.56 11.79 -29.64
CA PRO A 286 27.29 13.04 -29.57
C PRO A 286 26.26 14.16 -29.59
N ASP A 287 26.41 15.16 -28.70
CA ASP A 287 25.65 16.40 -28.80
C ASP A 287 25.83 16.91 -30.25
N THR A 288 24.81 16.76 -31.08
CA THR A 288 24.86 17.27 -32.44
C THR A 288 24.45 18.73 -32.34
N ILE A 289 25.26 19.61 -32.90
CA ILE A 289 24.93 21.04 -32.95
C ILE A 289 23.64 21.18 -33.76
N GLY A 290 22.56 21.46 -33.04
CA GLY A 290 21.21 21.56 -33.56
C GLY A 290 20.52 22.85 -33.12
N LEU A 291 19.26 23.02 -33.52
CA LEU A 291 18.46 24.21 -33.29
C LEU A 291 18.40 24.57 -31.80
N GLY A 292 18.72 25.81 -31.45
CA GLY A 292 18.82 26.31 -30.07
C GLY A 292 20.15 26.01 -29.37
N SER A 293 21.08 25.29 -30.00
CA SER A 293 22.41 25.03 -29.43
C SER A 293 23.21 26.32 -29.31
N ILE A 294 23.89 26.50 -28.18
CA ILE A 294 24.83 27.62 -27.98
C ILE A 294 26.20 27.19 -28.47
N VAL A 295 26.73 27.90 -29.46
CA VAL A 295 27.93 27.52 -30.19
C VAL A 295 29.00 28.61 -30.13
N ALA A 296 30.23 28.19 -30.39
CA ALA A 296 31.39 29.02 -30.67
C ALA A 296 32.11 28.48 -31.91
N HIS A 297 32.97 29.28 -32.54
CA HIS A 297 33.81 28.80 -33.62
C HIS A 297 34.78 27.70 -33.14
N ALA A 298 34.96 26.66 -33.97
CA ALA A 298 35.93 25.59 -33.71
C ALA A 298 37.38 26.02 -33.97
N ASP A 299 37.60 26.96 -34.90
CA ASP A 299 38.94 27.46 -35.26
C ASP A 299 39.59 28.24 -34.11
N PRO A 300 40.74 27.78 -33.57
CA PRO A 300 41.42 28.43 -32.45
C PRO A 300 41.85 29.88 -32.72
N TYR A 301 42.05 30.31 -33.97
CA TYR A 301 42.38 31.71 -34.26
C TYR A 301 41.16 32.64 -34.19
N ARG A 302 39.95 32.10 -34.44
CA ARG A 302 38.69 32.81 -34.21
C ARG A 302 38.29 32.80 -32.73
N THR A 303 38.81 31.87 -31.93
CA THR A 303 38.52 31.80 -30.47
C THR A 303 39.05 32.98 -29.66
N LEU A 304 39.88 33.85 -30.23
CA LEU A 304 40.28 35.12 -29.58
C LEU A 304 39.12 36.11 -29.45
N TYR A 305 38.10 35.97 -30.29
CA TYR A 305 36.81 36.65 -30.19
C TYR A 305 35.80 35.61 -29.71
N VAL A 306 35.77 35.31 -28.41
CA VAL A 306 34.77 34.39 -27.83
C VAL A 306 33.39 35.02 -27.95
N GLU A 307 32.78 34.81 -29.10
CA GLU A 307 31.47 35.33 -29.45
C GLU A 307 30.48 34.18 -29.29
N ARG A 308 29.53 34.36 -28.38
CA ARG A 308 28.48 33.38 -28.11
C ARG A 308 27.46 33.44 -29.25
N GLY A 309 27.17 32.30 -29.87
CA GLY A 309 26.17 32.19 -30.93
C GLY A 309 25.07 31.21 -30.57
N GLU A 310 23.89 31.37 -31.16
CA GLU A 310 22.75 30.46 -31.02
C GLU A 310 22.34 29.96 -32.40
N VAL A 311 22.16 28.65 -32.54
CA VAL A 311 21.67 28.06 -33.80
C VAL A 311 20.18 28.37 -33.94
N VAL A 312 19.79 29.08 -34.99
CA VAL A 312 18.41 29.52 -35.22
C VAL A 312 17.68 28.64 -36.25
N GLU A 313 18.41 27.97 -37.14
CA GLU A 313 17.84 27.11 -38.17
C GLU A 313 18.79 25.97 -38.54
N GLU A 314 18.23 24.78 -38.83
CA GLU A 314 18.98 23.61 -39.30
C GLU A 314 18.69 23.34 -40.78
N LEU A 315 19.76 23.18 -41.57
CA LEU A 315 19.73 22.89 -42.99
C LEU A 315 20.51 21.60 -43.28
N GLY A 316 20.09 20.50 -42.64
CA GLY A 316 20.71 19.18 -42.80
C GLY A 316 22.08 19.11 -42.14
N ASP A 317 23.14 19.17 -42.95
CA ASP A 317 24.55 19.14 -42.48
C ASP A 317 25.09 20.54 -42.12
N GLU A 318 24.34 21.59 -42.47
CA GLU A 318 24.67 22.99 -42.17
C GLU A 318 23.68 23.59 -41.17
N VAL A 319 24.14 24.55 -40.37
CA VAL A 319 23.35 25.25 -39.37
C VAL A 319 23.48 26.75 -39.55
N ILE A 320 22.41 27.48 -39.26
CA ILE A 320 22.40 28.95 -39.29
C ILE A 320 22.56 29.46 -37.86
N VAL A 321 23.60 30.26 -37.62
CA VAL A 321 23.94 30.78 -36.28
C VAL A 321 23.71 32.28 -36.22
N ALA A 322 23.04 32.74 -35.17
CA ALA A 322 22.95 34.14 -34.78
C ALA A 322 23.96 34.43 -33.66
N TRP A 323 24.93 35.30 -33.94
CA TRP A 323 25.98 35.65 -32.99
C TRP A 323 25.59 36.87 -32.13
N ASP A 324 25.85 36.80 -30.81
CA ASP A 324 25.42 37.81 -29.83
C ASP A 324 25.98 39.21 -30.10
N HIS A 325 27.19 39.33 -30.67
CA HIS A 325 27.83 40.62 -30.97
C HIS A 325 27.21 41.37 -32.17
N TRP A 326 26.30 40.73 -32.92
CA TRP A 326 25.53 41.36 -33.99
C TRP A 326 24.12 41.80 -33.54
N LYS A 327 23.76 41.69 -32.26
CA LYS A 327 22.41 42.06 -31.76
C LYS A 327 21.98 43.51 -32.09
N GLU A 328 22.92 44.44 -32.24
CA GLU A 328 22.61 45.84 -32.60
C GLU A 328 22.48 46.06 -34.12
N GLN A 329 23.00 45.15 -34.94
CA GLN A 329 22.90 45.20 -36.40
C GLN A 329 21.90 44.13 -36.84
N SER A 330 20.65 44.55 -36.96
CA SER A 330 19.48 43.73 -37.33
C SER A 330 19.82 42.56 -38.27
N LYS A 331 19.92 41.35 -37.66
CA LYS A 331 19.89 40.02 -38.29
C LYS A 331 20.94 39.75 -39.38
N LYS A 332 22.22 39.61 -38.98
CA LYS A 332 23.14 38.73 -39.72
C LYS A 332 23.12 37.35 -39.09
N THR A 333 22.48 36.42 -39.79
CA THR A 333 22.54 34.99 -39.51
C THR A 333 23.39 34.36 -40.60
N ASP A 334 24.52 33.77 -40.23
CA ASP A 334 25.45 33.15 -41.18
C ASP A 334 25.31 31.63 -41.13
N ARG A 335 25.56 30.98 -42.26
CA ARG A 335 25.50 29.53 -42.42
C ARG A 335 26.88 28.93 -42.16
N TYR A 336 26.91 27.89 -41.35
CA TYR A 336 28.12 27.16 -40.96
C TYR A 336 27.91 25.66 -41.11
N PHE A 337 28.96 24.93 -41.44
CA PHE A 337 28.93 23.47 -41.28
C PHE A 337 29.10 23.11 -39.79
N ARG A 338 28.54 21.96 -39.37
CA ARG A 338 28.59 21.53 -37.97
C ARG A 338 30.01 21.31 -37.44
N ASP A 339 30.97 20.99 -38.31
CA ASP A 339 32.39 20.81 -37.99
C ASP A 339 33.17 22.13 -37.83
N GLU A 340 32.63 23.25 -38.32
CA GLU A 340 33.20 24.59 -38.12
C GLU A 340 32.82 25.19 -36.75
N LEU A 341 31.95 24.51 -36.01
CA LEU A 341 31.40 24.95 -34.74
C LEU A 341 31.71 23.95 -33.63
N ARG A 342 31.69 24.45 -32.40
CA ARG A 342 31.77 23.66 -31.18
C ARG A 342 30.78 24.21 -30.15
N PHE A 343 30.41 23.41 -29.17
CA PHE A 343 29.60 23.93 -28.05
C PHE A 343 30.34 25.04 -27.31
N TRP A 344 29.61 26.08 -26.97
CA TRP A 344 30.14 27.15 -26.13
C TRP A 344 30.34 26.62 -24.71
N GLN A 345 31.59 26.61 -24.26
CA GLN A 345 31.94 26.29 -22.87
C GLN A 345 32.09 27.61 -22.10
N SER A 346 31.22 27.85 -21.11
CA SER A 346 31.42 28.96 -20.18
C SER A 346 32.65 28.66 -19.32
N GLN A 347 33.73 29.42 -19.49
CA GLN A 347 34.84 29.42 -18.54
C GLN A 347 34.51 30.22 -17.30
#